data_AF-A0A067C3H2-F1
#
_entry.id   AF-A0A067C3H2-F1
#
_cell.length_a   1.000
_cell.length_b   1.000
_cell.length_c   1.000
_cell.angle_alpha   90.00
_cell.angle_beta   90.00
_cell.angle_gamma   90.00
#
_symmetry.space_group_name_H-M   'P 1'
#
loop_
_entity.id
_entity.type
_entity.pdbx_description
1 polymer ?
#
loop_
_entity_poly.entity_id
_entity_poly.type
_entity_poly.pdbx_seq_one_letter_code
_entity_poly.pdbx_strand_id
1 'polypeptide(L)'
;MGSGAALYLIASIAGYVCFNGMPPADILTGFSSEDASINGVRIALGLCMIRSARSLRPFFLGPATHAEARHRLPFRVLATSIFLLAAFVLAVTAEDVGVVMGWIGGTTGILLAFTVPGYFVWQVSNDTYNEWTPTDKTRGRAVAVGMMATGVVLTIISVTK
;
A
#
# COMPACT_ATOMS: atom_id res chain seq x y z
N MET A 1 1.71 -18.36 2.11
CA MET A 1 1.07 -17.34 2.96
C MET A 1 1.45 -17.44 4.44
N GLY A 2 1.81 -18.61 5.00
CA GLY A 2 2.12 -18.74 6.43
C GLY A 2 3.45 -18.12 6.92
N SER A 3 4.48 -18.05 6.07
CA SER A 3 5.81 -17.56 6.49
C SER A 3 5.82 -16.07 6.86
N GLY A 4 5.08 -15.22 6.13
CA GLY A 4 4.98 -13.79 6.44
C GLY A 4 4.29 -13.55 7.77
N ALA A 5 3.14 -14.19 8.00
CA ALA A 5 2.41 -14.10 9.27
C ALA A 5 3.24 -14.61 10.45
N ALA A 6 4.00 -15.69 10.27
CA ALA A 6 4.90 -16.21 11.29
C ALA A 6 6.02 -15.20 11.62
N LEU A 7 6.64 -14.56 10.62
CA LEU A 7 7.66 -13.54 10.85
C LEU A 7 7.10 -12.31 11.58
N TYR A 8 5.92 -11.84 11.20
CA TYR A 8 5.25 -10.74 11.90
C TYR A 8 4.95 -11.10 13.35
N LEU A 9 4.41 -12.30 13.61
CA LEU A 9 4.12 -12.76 14.97
C LEU A 9 5.38 -12.86 15.83
N ILE A 10 6.44 -13.47 15.31
CA ILE A 10 7.72 -13.60 16.04
C ILE A 10 8.28 -12.21 16.36
N ALA A 11 8.29 -11.30 15.38
CA ALA A 11 8.78 -9.93 15.58
C ALA A 11 7.91 -9.15 16.59
N SER A 12 6.58 -9.28 16.52
CA SER A 12 5.66 -8.63 17.45
C SER A 12 5.82 -9.14 18.88
N ILE A 13 5.95 -10.46 19.07
CA ILE A 13 6.18 -11.05 20.41
C ILE A 13 7.53 -10.60 20.96
N ALA A 14 8.60 -10.66 20.15
CA ALA A 14 9.92 -10.22 20.56
C ALA A 14 9.94 -8.73 20.96
N GLY A 15 9.29 -7.87 20.17
CA GLY A 15 9.14 -6.45 20.48
C GLY A 15 8.33 -6.21 21.77
N TYR A 16 7.21 -6.92 21.95
CA TYR A 16 6.38 -6.81 23.15
C TYR A 16 7.15 -7.16 24.43
N VAL A 17 7.94 -8.25 24.39
CA VAL A 17 8.78 -8.67 25.50
C VAL A 17 9.92 -7.67 25.74
N CYS A 18 10.54 -7.14 24.69
CA CYS A 18 11.66 -6.19 24.80
C CYS A 18 11.24 -4.84 25.42
N PHE A 19 10.01 -4.38 25.17
CA PHE A 19 9.50 -3.09 25.66
C PHE A 19 8.52 -3.21 26.84
N ASN A 20 8.55 -4.33 27.57
CA ASN A 20 7.71 -4.56 28.76
C ASN A 20 6.21 -4.24 28.53
N GLY A 21 5.72 -4.54 27.33
CA GLY A 21 4.31 -4.37 26.96
C GLY A 21 3.91 -3.02 26.36
N MET A 22 4.83 -2.05 26.21
CA MET A 22 4.56 -0.76 25.55
C MET A 22 5.51 -0.50 24.37
N PRO A 23 5.41 -1.28 23.27
CA PRO A 23 6.28 -1.07 22.11
C PRO A 23 5.91 0.24 21.36
N PRO A 24 6.89 1.07 21.00
CA PRO A 24 6.67 2.21 20.11
C PRO A 24 6.30 1.73 18.70
N ALA A 25 5.61 2.57 17.92
CA ALA A 25 5.16 2.24 16.56
C ALA A 25 6.32 1.89 15.61
N ASP A 26 7.48 2.51 15.81
CA ASP A 26 8.75 2.07 15.24
C ASP A 26 9.61 1.45 16.36
N ILE A 27 9.78 0.14 16.32
CA ILE A 27 10.56 -0.63 17.29
C ILE A 27 12.00 -0.09 17.40
N LEU A 28 12.56 0.48 16.33
CA LEU A 28 13.93 0.97 16.34
C LEU A 28 14.09 2.27 17.13
N THR A 29 13.04 3.05 17.37
CA THR A 29 13.13 4.29 18.14
C THR A 29 13.19 4.04 19.65
N GLY A 30 12.75 2.86 20.10
CA GLY A 30 12.85 2.47 21.51
C GLY A 30 14.26 2.09 21.98
N PHE A 31 15.23 2.01 21.07
CA PHE A 31 16.63 1.70 21.39
C PHE A 31 17.53 2.94 21.32
N SER A 32 18.60 2.95 22.13
CA SER A 32 19.55 4.06 22.21
C SER A 32 20.24 4.33 20.87
N SER A 33 20.58 5.60 20.60
CA SER A 33 21.34 6.00 19.42
C SER A 33 22.81 5.60 19.48
N GLU A 34 23.31 5.15 20.63
CA GLU A 34 24.71 4.74 20.83
C GLU A 34 24.96 3.27 20.48
N ASP A 35 23.90 2.47 20.31
CA ASP A 35 24.01 1.05 20.00
C ASP A 35 24.42 0.82 18.53
N ALA A 36 25.67 0.41 18.32
CA ALA A 36 26.22 0.18 16.98
C ALA A 36 25.46 -0.88 16.16
N SER A 37 24.90 -1.91 16.82
CA SER A 37 24.10 -2.96 16.17
C SER A 37 22.78 -2.41 15.62
N ILE A 38 22.07 -1.59 16.39
CA ILE A 38 20.81 -0.96 16.01
C ILE A 38 21.04 0.08 14.92
N ASN A 39 22.12 0.86 15.01
CA ASN A 39 22.50 1.79 13.95
C ASN A 39 22.83 1.04 12.63
N GLY A 40 23.47 -0.13 12.71
CA GLY A 40 23.67 -0.99 11.55
C GLY A 40 22.36 -1.41 10.88
N VAL A 41 21.35 -1.80 11.68
CA VAL A 41 20.00 -2.15 11.17
C VAL A 41 19.31 -0.94 10.55
N ARG A 42 19.37 0.25 11.19
CA ARG A 42 18.81 1.50 10.64
C ARG A 42 19.43 1.85 9.28
N ILE A 43 20.74 1.71 9.12
CA ILE A 43 21.45 1.94 7.85
C ILE A 43 21.00 0.92 6.79
N ALA A 44 20.95 -0.37 7.15
CA ALA A 44 20.52 -1.43 6.23
C ALA A 44 19.09 -1.21 5.75
N LEU A 45 18.17 -0.83 6.64
CA LEU A 45 16.79 -0.49 6.29
C LEU A 45 16.71 0.74 5.39
N GLY A 46 17.47 1.80 5.70
CA GLY A 46 17.57 2.98 4.84
C GLY A 46 18.04 2.63 3.42
N LEU A 47 19.03 1.75 3.30
CA LEU A 47 19.53 1.27 2.00
C LEU A 47 18.47 0.45 1.25
N CYS A 48 17.75 -0.43 1.95
CA CYS A 48 16.63 -1.20 1.39
C CYS A 48 15.49 -0.29 0.90
N MET A 49 15.18 0.80 1.62
CA MET A 49 14.16 1.77 1.22
C MET A 49 14.55 2.51 -0.06
N ILE A 50 15.81 2.93 -0.21
CA ILE A 50 16.31 3.55 -1.46
C ILE A 50 16.13 2.60 -2.64
N ARG A 51 16.44 1.33 -2.45
CA ARG A 51 16.25 0.30 -3.50
C ARG A 51 14.77 0.11 -3.83
N SER A 52 13.91 0.12 -2.83
CA SER A 52 12.45 -0.05 -3.00
C SER A 52 11.81 1.16 -3.68
N ALA A 53 12.31 2.37 -3.47
CA ALA A 53 11.87 3.56 -4.19
C ALA A 53 12.10 3.44 -5.72
N ARG A 54 13.08 2.65 -6.17
CA ARG A 54 13.29 2.35 -7.59
C ARG A 54 12.12 1.54 -8.19
N SER A 55 11.41 0.75 -7.38
CA SER A 55 10.24 -0.03 -7.80
C SER A 55 8.98 0.81 -7.99
N LEU A 56 8.94 2.06 -7.52
CA LEU A 56 7.84 2.99 -7.80
C LEU A 56 7.91 3.58 -9.21
N ARG A 57 9.07 3.45 -9.90
CA ARG A 57 9.24 3.91 -11.28
C ARG A 57 8.16 3.39 -12.23
N PRO A 58 7.87 2.08 -12.36
CA PRO A 58 6.85 1.60 -13.30
C PRO A 58 5.44 2.13 -13.01
N PHE A 59 5.06 2.36 -11.75
CA PHE A 59 3.72 2.83 -11.38
C PHE A 59 3.44 4.27 -11.85
N PHE A 60 4.45 5.14 -11.77
CA PHE A 60 4.33 6.53 -12.23
C PHE A 60 4.79 6.73 -13.68
N LEU A 61 5.60 5.83 -14.24
CA LEU A 61 6.17 6.01 -15.59
C LEU A 61 5.34 5.35 -16.69
N GLY A 62 4.60 4.28 -16.41
CA GLY A 62 3.95 3.46 -17.44
C GLY A 62 4.94 2.88 -18.48
N PRO A 63 4.52 1.94 -19.32
CA PRO A 63 5.30 1.57 -20.49
C PRO A 63 5.14 2.69 -21.54
N ALA A 64 6.14 3.56 -21.68
CA ALA A 64 6.15 4.61 -22.70
C ALA A 64 7.29 4.36 -23.70
N THR A 65 7.00 4.50 -25.00
CA THR A 65 8.05 4.53 -26.02
C THR A 65 8.96 5.75 -25.82
N HIS A 66 10.23 5.67 -26.24
CA HIS A 66 11.22 6.73 -26.01
C HIS A 66 10.77 8.13 -26.51
N ALA A 67 9.92 8.20 -27.54
CA ALA A 67 9.39 9.45 -28.10
C ALA A 67 8.27 10.07 -27.22
N GLU A 68 7.33 9.25 -26.73
CA GLU A 68 6.25 9.71 -25.85
C GLU A 68 6.75 10.08 -24.45
N ALA A 69 7.80 9.41 -23.99
CA ALA A 69 8.44 9.69 -22.72
C ALA A 69 8.92 11.15 -22.63
N ARG A 70 9.40 11.74 -23.74
CA ARG A 70 9.95 13.11 -23.78
C ARG A 70 8.87 14.19 -23.62
N HIS A 71 7.71 13.99 -24.23
CA HIS A 71 6.59 14.94 -24.14
C HIS A 71 5.93 14.93 -22.75
N ARG A 72 5.95 13.78 -22.06
CA ARG A 72 5.41 13.63 -20.70
C ARG A 72 6.42 13.97 -19.59
N LEU A 73 7.67 14.31 -19.92
CA LEU A 73 8.69 14.70 -18.92
C LEU A 73 8.26 15.84 -17.98
N PRO A 74 7.71 16.97 -18.45
CA PRO A 74 7.33 18.05 -17.54
C PRO A 74 6.21 17.63 -16.59
N PHE A 75 5.18 16.93 -17.11
CA PHE A 75 4.12 16.35 -16.28
C PHE A 75 4.66 15.33 -15.27
N ARG A 76 5.62 14.51 -15.69
CA ARG A 76 6.27 13.50 -14.85
C ARG A 76 7.10 14.12 -13.74
N VAL A 77 7.87 15.15 -14.04
CA VAL A 77 8.65 15.90 -13.02
C VAL A 77 7.70 16.55 -12.04
N LEU A 78 6.62 17.16 -12.51
CA LEU A 78 5.58 17.77 -11.66
C LEU A 78 4.89 16.75 -10.76
N ALA A 79 4.46 15.60 -11.30
CA ALA A 79 3.83 14.55 -10.49
C ALA A 79 4.78 13.97 -9.44
N THR A 80 6.05 13.78 -9.81
CA THR A 80 7.08 13.28 -8.88
C THR A 80 7.40 14.31 -7.80
N SER A 81 7.47 15.60 -8.15
CA SER A 81 7.73 16.67 -7.18
C SER A 81 6.58 16.84 -6.21
N ILE A 82 5.33 16.78 -6.69
CA ILE A 82 4.13 16.79 -5.83
C ILE A 82 4.16 15.59 -4.87
N PHE A 83 4.47 14.40 -5.36
CA PHE A 83 4.56 13.20 -4.52
C PHE A 83 5.66 13.34 -3.45
N LEU A 84 6.86 13.80 -3.81
CA LEU A 84 7.95 14.01 -2.87
C LEU A 84 7.62 15.10 -1.85
N LEU A 85 6.93 16.16 -2.27
CA LEU A 85 6.51 17.23 -1.39
C LEU A 85 5.44 16.74 -0.40
N ALA A 86 4.46 15.96 -0.88
CA ALA A 86 3.47 15.33 -0.01
C ALA A 86 4.12 14.37 1.00
N ALA A 87 5.11 13.57 0.57
CA ALA A 87 5.87 12.69 1.44
C ALA A 87 6.69 13.48 2.48
N PHE A 88 7.29 14.60 2.08
CA PHE A 88 8.03 15.49 2.99
C PHE A 88 7.11 16.12 4.03
N VAL A 89 5.95 16.63 3.61
CA VAL A 89 4.94 17.18 4.54
C VAL A 89 4.53 16.10 5.54
N LEU A 90 4.17 14.91 5.07
CA LEU A 90 3.82 13.79 5.95
C LEU A 90 4.96 13.43 6.92
N ALA A 91 6.21 13.44 6.47
CA ALA A 91 7.35 13.14 7.33
C ALA A 91 7.56 14.19 8.45
N VAL A 92 7.18 15.44 8.22
CA VAL A 92 7.29 16.52 9.23
C VAL A 92 6.06 16.56 10.14
N THR A 93 4.87 16.25 9.62
CA THR A 93 3.61 16.36 10.38
C THR A 93 3.20 15.07 11.08
N ALA A 94 3.68 13.90 10.63
CA ALA A 94 3.31 12.63 11.24
C ALA A 94 4.14 12.41 12.51
N GLU A 95 3.50 12.59 13.67
CA GLU A 95 4.08 12.24 14.96
C GLU A 95 4.17 10.71 15.13
N ASP A 96 3.22 9.95 14.55
CA ASP A 96 3.15 8.50 14.64
C ASP A 96 3.06 7.81 13.27
N VAL A 97 4.12 7.09 12.89
CA VAL A 97 4.16 6.27 11.66
C VAL A 97 3.09 5.17 11.68
N GLY A 98 2.72 4.67 12.87
CA GLY A 98 1.69 3.64 13.05
C GLY A 98 0.31 4.10 12.57
N VAL A 99 -0.05 5.35 12.84
CA VAL A 99 -1.34 5.92 12.40
C VAL A 99 -1.37 6.05 10.87
N VAL A 100 -0.27 6.55 10.28
CA VAL A 100 -0.14 6.68 8.83
C VAL A 100 -0.22 5.31 8.15
N MET A 101 0.49 4.31 8.68
CA MET A 101 0.50 2.96 8.12
C MET A 101 -0.86 2.25 8.29
N GLY A 102 -1.53 2.47 9.43
CA GLY A 102 -2.88 1.96 9.66
C GLY A 102 -3.89 2.57 8.68
N TRP A 103 -3.81 3.87 8.44
CA TRP A 103 -4.72 4.57 7.53
C TRP A 103 -4.46 4.21 6.06
N ILE A 104 -3.20 4.26 5.60
CA ILE A 104 -2.85 3.88 4.22
C ILE A 104 -3.11 2.39 3.98
N GLY A 105 -2.72 1.54 4.93
CA GLY A 105 -2.91 0.09 4.84
C GLY A 105 -4.38 -0.31 4.88
N GLY A 106 -5.18 0.34 5.73
CA GLY A 106 -6.63 0.13 5.81
C GLY A 106 -7.33 0.60 4.54
N THR A 107 -7.13 1.86 4.13
CA THR A 107 -7.78 2.43 2.95
C THR A 107 -7.39 1.68 1.67
N THR A 108 -6.08 1.55 1.41
CA THR A 108 -5.58 0.88 0.19
C THR A 108 -5.86 -0.61 0.22
N GLY A 109 -5.72 -1.26 1.38
CA GLY A 109 -5.98 -2.68 1.55
C GLY A 109 -7.43 -3.03 1.28
N ILE A 110 -8.38 -2.29 1.87
CA ILE A 110 -9.82 -2.47 1.63
C ILE A 110 -10.14 -2.20 0.16
N LEU A 111 -9.66 -1.09 -0.40
CA LEU A 111 -9.97 -0.73 -1.77
C LEU A 111 -9.45 -1.79 -2.75
N LEU A 112 -8.21 -2.26 -2.59
CA LEU A 112 -7.64 -3.28 -3.46
C LEU A 112 -8.28 -4.65 -3.25
N ALA A 113 -8.51 -5.07 -2.00
CA ALA A 113 -9.07 -6.39 -1.70
C ALA A 113 -10.49 -6.58 -2.23
N PHE A 114 -11.29 -5.51 -2.31
CA PHE A 114 -12.67 -5.58 -2.77
C PHE A 114 -12.87 -5.07 -4.21
N THR A 115 -12.18 -4.00 -4.60
CA THR A 115 -12.37 -3.36 -5.91
C THR A 115 -11.67 -4.12 -7.03
N VAL A 116 -10.47 -4.65 -6.80
CA VAL A 116 -9.72 -5.40 -7.84
C VAL A 116 -10.45 -6.68 -8.26
N PRO A 117 -10.83 -7.60 -7.36
CA PRO A 117 -11.59 -8.78 -7.77
C PRO A 117 -12.97 -8.40 -8.31
N GLY A 118 -13.65 -7.40 -7.75
CA GLY A 118 -14.91 -6.89 -8.28
C GLY A 118 -14.77 -6.41 -9.72
N TYR A 119 -13.71 -5.66 -10.03
CA TYR A 119 -13.42 -5.18 -11.38
C TYR A 119 -13.13 -6.33 -12.36
N PHE A 120 -12.40 -7.37 -11.93
CA PHE A 120 -12.18 -8.55 -12.77
C PHE A 120 -13.48 -9.30 -13.08
N VAL A 121 -14.34 -9.51 -12.08
CA VAL A 121 -15.66 -10.15 -12.29
C VAL A 121 -16.52 -9.30 -13.22
N TRP A 122 -16.46 -7.97 -13.08
CA TRP A 122 -17.14 -7.05 -14.00
C TRP A 122 -16.64 -7.21 -15.44
N GLN A 123 -15.32 -7.24 -15.67
CA GLN A 123 -14.74 -7.42 -17.00
C GLN A 123 -15.14 -8.75 -17.62
N VAL A 124 -14.99 -9.86 -16.89
CA VAL A 124 -15.36 -11.21 -17.34
C VAL A 124 -16.86 -11.30 -17.66
N SER A 125 -17.70 -10.65 -16.85
CA SER A 125 -19.13 -10.63 -17.10
C SER A 125 -19.55 -9.73 -18.26
N ASN A 126 -18.72 -8.75 -18.64
CA ASN A 126 -18.99 -7.83 -19.73
C ASN A 126 -18.37 -8.28 -21.06
N ASP A 127 -17.50 -9.29 -21.02
CA ASP A 127 -16.88 -9.86 -22.21
C ASP A 127 -17.94 -10.58 -23.08
N THR A 128 -17.89 -10.27 -24.37
CA THR A 128 -18.80 -10.81 -25.38
C THR A 128 -18.46 -12.26 -25.72
N TYR A 129 -17.20 -12.67 -25.53
CA TYR A 129 -16.72 -14.03 -25.83
C TYR A 129 -16.97 -15.04 -24.71
N ASN A 130 -17.55 -14.61 -23.58
CA ASN A 130 -17.78 -15.49 -22.45
C ASN A 130 -19.08 -16.30 -22.61
N GLU A 131 -19.00 -17.63 -22.46
CA GLU A 131 -20.10 -18.60 -22.65
C GLU A 131 -21.17 -18.56 -21.54
N TRP A 132 -21.15 -17.56 -20.67
CA TRP A 132 -22.09 -17.43 -19.56
C TRP A 132 -23.53 -17.22 -20.06
N THR A 133 -24.47 -17.92 -19.43
CA THR A 133 -25.89 -17.71 -19.68
C THR A 133 -26.29 -16.26 -19.33
N PRO A 134 -27.30 -15.68 -19.98
CA PRO A 134 -27.73 -14.29 -19.72
C PRO A 134 -28.12 -14.04 -18.25
N THR A 135 -28.61 -15.08 -17.55
CA THR A 135 -28.95 -15.02 -16.12
C THR A 135 -27.69 -14.94 -15.25
N ASP A 136 -26.64 -15.68 -15.61
CA ASP A 136 -25.36 -15.68 -14.88
C ASP A 136 -24.57 -14.38 -15.09
N LYS A 137 -24.65 -13.77 -16.29
CA LYS A 137 -24.11 -12.42 -16.53
C LYS A 137 -24.73 -11.36 -15.62
N THR A 138 -26.05 -11.40 -15.45
CA THR A 138 -26.74 -10.43 -14.57
C THR A 138 -26.35 -10.62 -13.10
N ARG A 139 -26.23 -11.87 -12.65
CA ARG A 139 -25.73 -12.20 -11.30
C ARG A 139 -24.27 -11.80 -11.10
N GLY A 140 -23.39 -12.08 -12.07
CA GLY A 140 -21.98 -11.70 -12.02
C GLY A 140 -21.77 -10.19 -11.93
N ARG A 141 -22.53 -9.41 -12.72
CA ARG A 141 -22.53 -7.93 -12.62
C ARG A 141 -23.01 -7.44 -11.27
N ALA A 142 -24.08 -8.00 -10.73
CA ALA A 142 -24.60 -7.63 -9.41
C ALA A 142 -23.58 -7.90 -8.30
N VAL A 143 -22.91 -9.06 -8.34
CA VAL A 143 -21.84 -9.40 -7.38
C VAL A 143 -20.65 -8.47 -7.52
N ALA A 144 -20.21 -8.18 -8.75
CA ALA A 144 -19.10 -7.26 -9.00
C ALA A 144 -19.36 -5.86 -8.44
N VAL A 145 -20.55 -5.30 -8.72
CA VAL A 145 -20.96 -4.00 -8.18
C VAL A 145 -21.09 -4.05 -6.66
N GLY A 146 -21.65 -5.13 -6.10
CA GLY A 146 -21.74 -5.33 -4.66
C GLY A 146 -20.37 -5.35 -3.98
N MET A 147 -19.38 -6.05 -4.54
CA MET A 147 -18.01 -6.08 -4.02
C MET A 147 -17.35 -4.69 -4.08
N MET A 148 -17.44 -4.00 -5.22
CA MET A 148 -16.88 -2.65 -5.36
C MET A 148 -17.54 -1.65 -4.41
N ALA A 149 -18.87 -1.67 -4.30
CA ALA A 149 -19.62 -0.79 -3.39
C ALA A 149 -19.26 -1.07 -1.93
N THR A 150 -19.14 -2.34 -1.54
CA THR A 150 -18.71 -2.74 -0.18
C THR A 150 -17.31 -2.23 0.12
N GLY A 151 -16.38 -2.34 -0.83
CA GLY A 151 -15.03 -1.78 -0.71
C GLY A 151 -15.06 -0.28 -0.45
N VAL A 152 -15.80 0.48 -1.25
CA VAL A 152 -15.92 1.95 -1.08
C VAL A 152 -16.54 2.32 0.27
N VAL A 153 -17.63 1.65 0.67
CA VAL A 153 -18.29 1.90 1.97
C VAL A 153 -17.35 1.62 3.13
N LEU A 154 -16.66 0.48 3.12
CA LEU A 154 -15.69 0.13 4.17
C LEU A 154 -14.50 1.10 4.21
N THR A 155 -14.04 1.59 3.06
CA THR A 155 -13.01 2.63 3.01
C THR A 155 -13.51 3.95 3.59
N ILE A 156 -14.75 4.38 3.28
CA ILE A 156 -15.33 5.60 3.87
C ILE A 156 -15.39 5.46 5.39
N ILE A 157 -15.90 4.33 5.89
CA ILE A 157 -15.96 4.05 7.33
C ILE A 157 -14.56 4.10 7.96
N SER A 158 -13.55 3.53 7.28
CA SER A 158 -12.15 3.53 7.73
C SER A 158 -11.50 4.93 7.74
N VAL A 159 -11.99 5.86 6.92
CA VAL A 159 -11.48 7.24 6.86
C VAL A 159 -12.16 8.13 7.91
N THR A 160 -13.42 7.83 8.25
CA THR A 160 -14.22 8.61 9.21
C THR A 160 -14.00 8.23 10.68
N LYS A 161 -13.26 7.16 10.95
CA LYS A 161 -12.86 6.72 12.30
C LYS A 161 -11.43 7.16 12.60
#